data_AF-A0A931Q5N5-F1
#
_entry.id   AF-A0A931Q5N5-F1
#
_cell.length_a   1.000
_cell.length_b   1.000
_cell.length_c   1.000
_cell.angle_alpha   90.00
_cell.angle_beta   90.00
_cell.angle_gamma   90.00
#
_symmetry.space_group_name_H-M   'P 1'
#
loop_
_entity.id
_entity.type
_entity.pdbx_description
1 polymer ?
#
loop_
_entity_poly.entity_id
_entity_poly.type
_entity_poly.pdbx_seq_one_letter_code
_entity_poly.pdbx_strand_id
1 'polypeptide(L)'
;MKTVDQIREFLTDSLAKLRKTGIDQGEILYWETESGTLRTFLNRMGPSVTSRDADVYMTAIVGKKHGQAHTTDLSHEGLDRVIHNCYENAVYGNDSETVFCLPGTYKELPPFKKKIFFESTLDLSPEKNVDTLHKISEESKKNGLTCSARLMTGGARLGIANTSGTFLVTEYTEVSLSLILTGDNGVSAYASDASENIEFLDPGKVVQEAIQNAERQKLRPPVELDFSGKETFFDVILEPYAVAEWIEILASIGFNGLLFEEGESFLSGK
;
A
#
# COMPACT_ATOMS: atom_id res chain seq x y z
N MET A 1 16.93 -5.65 4.55
CA MET A 1 15.92 -5.66 5.63
C MET A 1 16.41 -6.42 6.86
N LYS A 2 16.01 -6.01 8.07
CA LYS A 2 16.17 -6.80 9.30
C LYS A 2 15.42 -8.11 9.19
N THR A 3 15.92 -9.20 9.76
CA THR A 3 15.18 -10.47 9.81
C THR A 3 13.98 -10.36 10.76
N VAL A 4 13.01 -11.27 10.61
CA VAL A 4 11.87 -11.38 11.54
C VAL A 4 12.34 -11.48 13.00
N ASP A 5 13.42 -12.24 13.25
CA ASP A 5 13.96 -12.39 14.61
C ASP A 5 14.62 -11.11 15.14
N GLN A 6 15.34 -10.36 14.28
CA GLN A 6 15.87 -9.06 14.67
C GLN A 6 14.76 -8.05 14.98
N ILE A 7 13.61 -8.13 14.30
CA ILE A 7 12.44 -7.30 14.60
C ILE A 7 11.82 -7.73 15.94
N ARG A 8 11.71 -9.03 16.20
CA ARG A 8 11.22 -9.53 17.52
C ARG A 8 12.11 -9.06 18.67
N GLU A 9 13.42 -9.12 18.50
CA GLU A 9 14.39 -8.63 19.49
C GLU A 9 14.20 -7.12 19.71
N PHE A 10 14.14 -6.34 18.62
CA PHE A 10 13.90 -4.89 18.68
C PHE A 10 12.60 -4.55 19.43
N LEU A 11 11.49 -5.21 19.11
CA LEU A 11 10.20 -5.00 19.78
C LEU A 11 10.26 -5.40 21.26
N THR A 12 10.97 -6.47 21.60
CA THR A 12 11.13 -6.94 22.98
C THR A 12 11.86 -5.89 23.83
N ASP A 13 12.98 -5.38 23.33
CA ASP A 13 13.76 -4.33 23.98
C ASP A 13 12.95 -3.04 24.12
N SER A 14 12.24 -2.66 23.06
CA SER A 14 11.42 -1.46 23.02
C SER A 14 10.26 -1.53 24.01
N LEU A 15 9.58 -2.67 24.09
CA LEU A 15 8.51 -2.90 25.06
C LEU A 15 9.05 -2.91 26.50
N ALA A 16 10.24 -3.47 26.73
CA ALA A 16 10.89 -3.47 28.03
C ALA A 16 11.28 -2.06 28.49
N LYS A 17 11.73 -1.19 27.58
CA LYS A 17 11.97 0.23 27.86
C LYS A 17 10.69 0.98 28.16
N LEU A 18 9.66 0.80 27.34
CA LEU A 18 8.36 1.46 27.50
C LEU A 18 7.73 1.14 28.86
N ARG A 19 7.80 -0.11 29.32
CA ARG A 19 7.31 -0.53 30.65
C ARG A 19 8.01 0.11 31.85
N LYS A 20 9.18 0.73 31.66
CA LYS A 20 9.93 1.44 32.71
C LYS A 20 9.58 2.94 32.77
N THR A 21 8.67 3.41 31.93
CA THR A 21 8.23 4.81 31.87
C THR A 21 6.96 5.04 32.69
N GLY A 22 6.51 6.29 32.77
CA GLY A 22 5.20 6.65 33.34
C GLY A 22 4.01 6.48 32.37
N ILE A 23 4.17 5.70 31.30
CA ILE A 23 3.13 5.41 30.32
C ILE A 23 2.23 4.28 30.85
N ASP A 24 0.92 4.51 30.92
CA ASP A 24 -0.05 3.49 31.37
C ASP A 24 -0.24 2.39 30.33
N GLN A 25 -0.35 2.79 29.05
CA GLN A 25 -0.40 1.88 27.92
C GLN A 25 0.42 2.42 26.75
N GLY A 26 1.20 1.58 26.09
CA GLY A 26 1.90 2.01 24.89
C GLY A 26 2.07 0.90 23.85
N GLU A 27 2.18 1.35 22.61
CA GLU A 27 2.27 0.54 21.40
C GLU A 27 3.43 1.00 20.54
N ILE A 28 4.10 0.03 19.93
CA ILE A 28 5.23 0.23 19.04
C ILE A 28 4.94 -0.52 17.76
N LEU A 29 4.94 0.20 16.65
CA LEU A 29 4.83 -0.33 15.30
C LEU A 29 6.17 -0.11 14.58
N TYR A 30 6.84 -1.22 14.28
CA TYR A 30 7.98 -1.27 13.38
C TYR A 30 7.47 -1.53 11.96
N TRP A 31 7.88 -0.70 11.01
CA TRP A 31 7.54 -0.83 9.61
C TRP A 31 8.81 -0.68 8.78
N GLU A 32 9.26 -1.75 8.12
CA GLU A 32 10.36 -1.70 7.16
C GLU A 32 9.87 -2.07 5.77
N THR A 33 10.21 -1.28 4.76
CA THR A 33 9.91 -1.55 3.35
C THR A 33 11.17 -1.69 2.54
N GLU A 34 11.12 -2.51 1.51
CA GLU A 34 12.12 -2.55 0.45
C GLU A 34 11.38 -2.66 -0.88
N SER A 35 11.65 -1.73 -1.79
CA SER A 35 10.97 -1.71 -3.09
C SER A 35 11.90 -1.27 -4.20
N GLY A 36 11.73 -1.87 -5.38
CA GLY A 36 12.29 -1.45 -6.64
C GLY A 36 11.15 -1.07 -7.58
N THR A 37 11.20 0.12 -8.15
CA THR A 37 10.24 0.60 -9.15
C THR A 37 10.97 0.95 -10.43
N LEU A 38 10.52 0.37 -11.54
CA LEU A 38 10.97 0.70 -12.89
C LEU A 38 9.78 1.19 -13.72
N ARG A 39 10.02 2.21 -14.54
CA ARG A 39 8.97 2.81 -15.38
C ARG A 39 9.39 2.88 -16.83
N THR A 40 8.42 2.83 -17.72
CA THR A 40 8.56 3.25 -19.12
C THR A 40 7.65 4.43 -19.41
N PHE A 41 8.11 5.30 -20.30
CA PHE A 41 7.32 6.41 -20.82
C PHE A 41 7.55 6.49 -22.32
N LEU A 42 6.46 6.52 -23.09
CA LEU A 42 6.51 6.56 -24.55
C LEU A 42 7.41 5.48 -25.17
N ASN A 43 7.26 4.22 -24.71
CA ASN A 43 8.10 3.09 -25.11
C ASN A 43 9.61 3.21 -24.81
N ARG A 44 10.00 4.18 -23.97
CA ARG A 44 11.40 4.36 -23.53
C ARG A 44 11.53 4.02 -22.06
N MET A 45 12.62 3.37 -21.71
CA MET A 45 12.96 3.10 -20.32
C MET A 45 13.18 4.41 -19.56
N GLY A 46 12.47 4.57 -18.46
CA GLY A 46 12.65 5.64 -17.49
C GLY A 46 13.62 5.24 -16.38
N PRO A 47 13.78 6.08 -15.34
CA PRO A 47 14.64 5.77 -14.22
C PRO A 47 14.13 4.58 -13.40
N SER A 48 15.07 3.80 -12.88
CA SER A 48 14.82 2.84 -11.80
C SER A 48 15.04 3.54 -10.47
N VAL A 49 14.15 3.30 -9.50
CA VAL A 49 14.29 3.77 -8.13
C VAL A 49 14.18 2.58 -7.21
N THR A 50 15.16 2.43 -6.31
CA THR A 50 15.11 1.46 -5.23
C THR A 50 15.06 2.23 -3.92
N SER A 51 14.14 1.88 -3.03
CA SER A 51 14.06 2.44 -1.68
C SER A 51 14.12 1.33 -0.65
N ARG A 52 14.70 1.68 0.50
CA ARG A 52 14.61 0.89 1.72
C ARG A 52 14.41 1.86 2.87
N ASP A 53 13.28 1.73 3.52
CA ASP A 53 12.84 2.65 4.57
C ASP A 53 12.47 1.83 5.81
N ALA A 54 12.79 2.36 6.99
CA ALA A 54 12.45 1.73 8.25
C ALA A 54 12.00 2.78 9.24
N ASP A 55 10.77 2.63 9.70
CA ASP A 55 10.07 3.56 10.57
C ASP A 55 9.61 2.86 11.84
N VAL A 56 9.68 3.58 12.95
CA VAL A 56 9.13 3.18 14.23
C VAL A 56 8.11 4.22 14.64
N TYR A 57 6.85 3.81 14.71
CA TYR A 57 5.76 4.62 15.24
C TYR A 57 5.47 4.18 16.66
N MET A 58 5.25 5.15 17.54
CA MET A 58 4.92 4.89 18.93
C MET A 58 3.69 5.67 19.35
N THR A 59 2.80 4.98 20.07
CA THR A 59 1.64 5.57 20.73
C THR A 59 1.77 5.36 22.24
N ALA A 60 1.52 6.40 23.02
CA ALA A 60 1.49 6.38 24.48
C ALA A 60 0.16 6.90 25.00
N ILE A 61 -0.38 6.26 26.02
CA ILE A 61 -1.57 6.67 26.77
C ILE A 61 -1.16 6.91 28.23
N VAL A 62 -1.50 8.10 28.74
CA VAL A 62 -1.26 8.53 30.12
C VAL A 62 -2.56 9.11 30.67
N GLY A 63 -3.23 8.37 31.54
CA GLY A 63 -4.57 8.70 32.02
C GLY A 63 -5.57 8.81 30.87
N LYS A 64 -6.09 10.02 30.64
CA LYS A 64 -7.02 10.36 29.54
C LYS A 64 -6.34 10.99 28.33
N LYS A 65 -5.03 11.12 28.37
CA LYS A 65 -4.24 11.76 27.32
C LYS A 65 -3.54 10.71 26.49
N HIS A 66 -3.32 11.01 25.22
CA HIS A 66 -2.52 10.18 24.34
C HIS A 66 -1.56 11.04 23.54
N GLY A 67 -0.43 10.45 23.16
CA GLY A 67 0.62 11.07 22.38
C GLY A 67 1.15 10.09 21.35
N GLN A 68 1.60 10.62 20.22
CA GLN A 68 2.25 9.84 19.17
C GLN A 68 3.59 10.49 18.81
N ALA A 69 4.56 9.65 18.44
CA ALA A 69 5.83 10.08 17.88
C ALA A 69 6.34 9.02 16.90
N HIS A 70 7.22 9.41 15.98
CA HIS A 70 7.86 8.47 15.07
C HIS A 70 9.36 8.77 14.92
N THR A 71 10.13 7.77 14.50
CA THR A 71 11.55 7.92 14.19
C THR A 71 12.02 6.90 13.15
N THR A 72 13.06 7.25 12.39
CA THR A 72 13.81 6.34 11.51
C THR A 72 15.14 5.90 12.14
N ASP A 73 15.52 6.46 13.29
CA ASP A 73 16.73 6.06 14.02
C ASP A 73 16.43 4.84 14.90
N LEU A 74 16.82 3.67 14.40
CA LEU A 74 16.63 2.37 15.06
C LEU A 74 17.66 2.08 16.17
N SER A 75 18.54 3.03 16.49
CA SER A 75 19.50 2.88 17.59
C SER A 75 18.80 2.93 18.95
N HIS A 76 19.49 2.48 20.00
CA HIS A 76 18.97 2.59 21.36
C HIS A 76 18.67 4.05 21.76
N GLU A 77 19.49 5.00 21.32
CA GLU A 77 19.28 6.43 21.58
C GLU A 77 18.08 6.97 20.81
N GLY A 78 17.92 6.59 19.53
CA GLY A 78 16.74 6.95 18.74
C GLY A 78 15.44 6.46 19.38
N LEU A 79 15.47 5.23 19.87
CA LEU A 79 14.37 4.64 20.62
C LEU A 79 14.09 5.36 21.95
N ASP A 80 15.12 5.71 22.71
CA ASP A 80 14.93 6.48 23.96
C ASP A 80 14.33 7.87 23.68
N ARG A 81 14.78 8.52 22.60
CA ARG A 81 14.22 9.82 22.16
C ARG A 81 12.77 9.70 21.73
N VAL A 82 12.41 8.72 20.89
CA VAL A 82 11.01 8.59 20.43
C VAL A 82 10.07 8.24 21.58
N ILE A 83 10.51 7.40 22.52
CA ILE A 83 9.75 7.09 23.76
C ILE A 83 9.54 8.35 24.59
N HIS A 84 10.59 9.13 24.80
CA HIS A 84 10.51 10.39 25.54
C HIS A 84 9.55 11.38 24.87
N ASN A 85 9.72 11.64 23.58
CA ASN A 85 8.86 12.55 22.82
C ASN A 85 7.40 12.09 22.83
N CYS A 86 7.15 10.79 22.68
CA CYS A 86 5.81 10.22 22.72
C CYS A 86 5.13 10.45 24.09
N TYR A 87 5.88 10.26 25.19
CA TYR A 87 5.42 10.56 26.54
C TYR A 87 5.16 12.05 26.76
N GLU A 88 6.07 12.93 26.33
CA GLU A 88 5.87 14.38 26.45
C GLU A 88 4.62 14.84 25.67
N ASN A 89 4.45 14.35 24.44
CA ASN A 89 3.25 14.63 23.64
C ASN A 89 1.97 14.20 24.35
N ALA A 90 1.98 13.05 25.04
CA ALA A 90 0.84 12.61 25.83
C ALA A 90 0.59 13.52 27.04
N VAL A 91 1.63 13.84 27.83
CA VAL A 91 1.49 14.62 29.07
C VAL A 91 1.06 16.07 28.82
N TYR A 92 1.63 16.71 27.80
CA TYR A 92 1.30 18.08 27.40
C TYR A 92 0.05 18.18 26.53
N GLY A 93 -0.47 17.04 26.03
CA GLY A 93 -1.74 16.98 25.33
C GLY A 93 -2.93 17.37 26.22
N ASN A 94 -4.05 17.66 25.58
CA ASN A 94 -5.32 17.82 26.28
C ASN A 94 -5.90 16.44 26.64
N ASP A 95 -6.74 16.41 27.68
CA ASP A 95 -7.54 15.23 27.96
C ASP A 95 -8.44 14.94 26.76
N SER A 96 -8.49 13.68 26.34
CA SER A 96 -9.43 13.25 25.31
C SER A 96 -10.85 13.21 25.88
N GLU A 97 -11.81 13.67 25.09
CA GLU A 97 -13.24 13.53 25.41
C GLU A 97 -13.70 12.06 25.35
N THR A 98 -13.00 11.25 24.54
CA THR A 98 -13.28 9.82 24.36
C THR A 98 -12.27 9.00 25.16
N VAL A 99 -12.75 7.96 25.86
CA VAL A 99 -11.85 7.01 26.52
C VAL A 99 -11.14 6.20 25.45
N PHE A 100 -9.83 6.42 25.32
CA PHE A 100 -8.98 5.67 24.40
C PHE A 100 -8.20 4.59 25.15
N CYS A 101 -8.17 3.38 24.61
CA CYS A 101 -7.35 2.29 25.09
C CYS A 101 -6.72 1.54 23.91
N LEU A 102 -5.60 0.87 24.15
CA LEU A 102 -5.01 0.04 23.12
C LEU A 102 -5.88 -1.18 22.85
N PRO A 103 -5.91 -1.67 21.60
CA PRO A 103 -6.58 -2.92 21.27
C PRO A 103 -6.06 -4.05 22.16
N GLY A 104 -6.95 -4.99 22.48
CA GLY A 104 -6.69 -6.11 23.41
C GLY A 104 -5.55 -7.03 22.99
N THR A 105 -5.34 -8.13 23.73
CA THR A 105 -4.20 -9.02 23.56
C THR A 105 -4.28 -9.88 22.28
N TYR A 106 -3.37 -9.66 21.32
CA TYR A 106 -3.19 -10.53 20.15
C TYR A 106 -1.79 -11.14 20.10
N LYS A 107 -1.69 -12.46 20.27
CA LYS A 107 -0.40 -13.18 20.31
C LYS A 107 -0.06 -13.93 19.03
N GLU A 108 -1.06 -14.18 18.20
CA GLU A 108 -0.91 -14.92 16.95
C GLU A 108 -1.66 -14.19 15.85
N LEU A 109 -1.08 -14.20 14.66
CA LEU A 109 -1.77 -13.74 13.46
C LEU A 109 -2.89 -14.74 13.16
N PRO A 110 -4.05 -14.27 12.64
CA PRO A 110 -5.02 -15.20 12.08
C PRO A 110 -4.36 -16.05 11.00
N PRO A 111 -4.74 -17.33 10.85
CA PRO A 111 -4.13 -18.19 9.85
C PRO A 111 -4.38 -17.62 8.45
N PHE A 112 -3.32 -17.17 7.79
CA PHE A 112 -3.40 -16.80 6.38
C PHE A 112 -3.64 -18.06 5.56
N LYS A 113 -4.62 -18.00 4.65
CA LYS A 113 -4.93 -19.12 3.74
C LYS A 113 -3.81 -19.40 2.73
N LYS A 114 -2.91 -18.44 2.50
CA LYS A 114 -1.81 -18.50 1.54
C LYS A 114 -0.53 -17.93 2.14
N LYS A 115 0.61 -18.41 1.65
CA LYS A 115 1.92 -17.78 1.89
C LYS A 115 1.91 -16.40 1.22
N ILE A 116 2.38 -15.38 1.92
CA ILE A 116 2.39 -13.98 1.46
C ILE A 116 3.79 -13.40 1.30
N PHE A 117 4.83 -14.17 1.62
CA PHE A 117 6.23 -13.78 1.47
C PHE A 117 6.98 -14.76 0.58
N PHE A 118 7.66 -14.22 -0.43
CA PHE A 118 8.42 -14.98 -1.42
C PHE A 118 9.76 -14.30 -1.69
N GLU A 119 10.86 -14.94 -1.29
CA GLU A 119 12.22 -14.44 -1.55
C GLU A 119 12.46 -14.19 -3.04
N SER A 120 11.87 -15.02 -3.92
CA SER A 120 11.92 -14.83 -5.37
C SER A 120 11.37 -13.48 -5.85
N THR A 121 10.40 -12.90 -5.13
CA THR A 121 9.84 -11.58 -5.41
C THR A 121 10.70 -10.47 -4.82
N LEU A 122 11.18 -10.65 -3.59
CA LEU A 122 11.99 -9.64 -2.90
C LEU A 122 13.36 -9.43 -3.57
N ASP A 123 14.00 -10.53 -3.97
CA ASP A 123 15.35 -10.54 -4.57
C ASP A 123 15.33 -10.47 -6.11
N LEU A 124 14.22 -10.00 -6.70
CA LEU A 124 14.09 -9.94 -8.14
C LEU A 124 15.11 -8.94 -8.74
N SER A 125 15.94 -9.44 -9.65
CA SER A 125 17.04 -8.62 -10.20
C SER A 125 16.52 -7.47 -11.08
N PRO A 126 17.17 -6.29 -11.03
CA PRO A 126 16.82 -5.17 -11.91
C PRO A 126 16.83 -5.52 -13.41
N GLU A 127 17.72 -6.42 -13.84
CA GLU A 127 17.81 -6.86 -15.24
C GLU A 127 16.54 -7.59 -15.69
N LYS A 128 15.96 -8.45 -14.84
CA LYS A 128 14.68 -9.11 -15.15
C LYS A 128 13.53 -8.10 -15.28
N ASN A 129 13.55 -7.05 -14.46
CA ASN A 129 12.56 -5.96 -14.55
C ASN A 129 12.70 -5.19 -15.88
N VAL A 130 13.93 -4.88 -16.28
CA VAL A 130 14.23 -4.22 -17.56
C VAL A 130 13.78 -5.09 -18.73
N ASP A 131 14.14 -6.37 -18.74
CA ASP A 131 13.75 -7.31 -19.79
C ASP A 131 12.23 -7.42 -19.94
N THR A 132 11.51 -7.42 -18.81
CA THR A 132 10.04 -7.48 -18.77
C THR A 132 9.44 -6.24 -19.43
N LEU A 133 9.82 -5.04 -18.99
CA LEU A 133 9.28 -3.80 -19.55
C LEU A 133 9.73 -3.55 -21.00
N HIS A 134 10.91 -4.04 -21.38
CA HIS A 134 11.39 -4.01 -22.76
C HIS A 134 10.49 -4.87 -23.67
N LYS A 135 10.16 -6.10 -23.26
CA LYS A 135 9.25 -6.98 -24.02
C LYS A 135 7.86 -6.35 -24.19
N ILE A 136 7.31 -5.75 -23.13
CA ILE A 136 6.03 -5.02 -23.18
C ILE A 136 6.10 -3.86 -24.18
N SER A 137 7.18 -3.08 -24.14
CA SER A 137 7.37 -1.92 -25.02
C SER A 137 7.49 -2.34 -26.48
N GLU A 138 8.25 -3.40 -26.77
CA GLU A 138 8.40 -3.94 -28.13
C GLU A 138 7.08 -4.50 -28.66
N GLU A 139 6.34 -5.23 -27.84
CA GLU A 139 5.03 -5.76 -28.24
C GLU A 139 4.01 -4.64 -28.50
N SER A 140 4.04 -3.58 -27.70
CA SER A 140 3.22 -2.38 -27.92
C SER A 140 3.56 -1.69 -29.25
N LYS A 141 4.86 -1.52 -29.55
CA LYS A 141 5.33 -0.92 -30.82
C LYS A 141 4.88 -1.71 -32.03
N LYS A 142 4.96 -3.04 -32.00
CA LYS A 142 4.51 -3.91 -33.11
C LYS A 142 3.03 -3.70 -33.46
N ASN A 143 2.22 -3.32 -32.47
CA ASN A 143 0.79 -3.03 -32.63
C ASN A 143 0.49 -1.55 -32.90
N GLY A 144 1.52 -0.74 -33.18
CA GLY A 144 1.39 0.69 -33.43
C GLY A 144 0.88 1.47 -32.21
N LEU A 145 1.24 1.02 -31.00
CA LEU A 145 0.84 1.64 -29.74
C LEU A 145 2.06 2.19 -28.97
N THR A 146 1.78 3.18 -28.14
CA THR A 146 2.74 3.79 -27.24
C THR A 146 2.46 3.36 -25.81
N CYS A 147 3.45 2.75 -25.16
CA CYS A 147 3.32 2.23 -23.81
C CYS A 147 3.93 3.18 -22.76
N SER A 148 3.20 3.37 -21.68
CA SER A 148 3.71 3.84 -20.40
C SER A 148 3.39 2.79 -19.34
N ALA A 149 4.41 2.19 -18.74
CA ALA A 149 4.25 1.10 -17.78
C ALA A 149 5.01 1.35 -16.49
N ARG A 150 4.56 0.72 -15.40
CA ARG A 150 5.24 0.66 -14.11
C ARG A 150 5.32 -0.80 -13.67
N LEU A 151 6.52 -1.25 -13.33
CA LEU A 151 6.76 -2.49 -12.62
C LEU A 151 7.32 -2.16 -11.24
N MET A 152 6.68 -2.65 -10.19
CA MET A 152 7.12 -2.54 -8.80
C MET A 152 7.34 -3.94 -8.25
N THR A 153 8.45 -4.14 -7.55
CA THR A 153 8.81 -5.39 -6.88
C THR A 153 9.34 -5.07 -5.50
N GLY A 154 8.97 -5.83 -4.48
CA GLY A 154 9.47 -5.57 -3.14
C GLY A 154 8.69 -6.30 -2.06
N GLY A 155 8.67 -5.72 -0.88
CA GLY A 155 7.94 -6.22 0.25
C GLY A 155 8.07 -5.33 1.47
N ALA A 156 7.43 -5.78 2.56
CA ALA A 156 7.55 -5.13 3.84
C ALA A 156 7.64 -6.15 4.97
N ARG A 157 8.25 -5.71 6.07
CA ARG A 157 8.27 -6.39 7.35
C ARG A 157 7.63 -5.48 8.36
N LEU A 158 6.62 -5.99 9.05
CA LEU A 158 5.87 -5.26 10.05
C LEU A 158 5.95 -5.98 11.38
N GLY A 159 6.12 -5.21 12.45
CA GLY A 159 6.12 -5.70 13.80
C GLY A 159 5.28 -4.78 14.68
N ILE A 160 4.36 -5.33 15.46
CA ILE A 160 3.56 -4.58 16.41
C ILE A 160 3.68 -5.22 17.79
N ALA A 161 3.95 -4.39 18.80
CA ALA A 161 3.98 -4.82 20.19
C ALA A 161 3.34 -3.76 21.08
N ASN A 162 2.53 -4.19 22.06
CA ASN A 162 1.93 -3.27 23.02
C ASN A 162 1.91 -3.83 24.45
N THR A 163 1.73 -2.92 25.41
CA THR A 163 1.72 -3.27 26.85
C THR A 163 0.52 -4.11 27.26
N SER A 164 -0.57 -4.07 26.49
CA SER A 164 -1.77 -4.91 26.65
C SER A 164 -1.56 -6.36 26.19
N GLY A 165 -0.38 -6.69 25.68
CA GLY A 165 0.07 -8.05 25.39
C GLY A 165 -0.02 -8.46 23.93
N THR A 166 -0.30 -7.53 23.01
CA THR A 166 -0.12 -7.77 21.57
C THR A 166 1.36 -7.87 21.25
N PHE A 167 1.73 -8.88 20.46
CA PHE A 167 3.09 -9.05 19.95
C PHE A 167 3.03 -9.88 18.67
N LEU A 168 3.14 -9.22 17.52
CA LEU A 168 3.00 -9.85 16.21
C LEU A 168 4.10 -9.34 15.29
N VAL A 169 4.66 -10.23 14.48
CA VAL A 169 5.59 -9.87 13.40
C VAL A 169 5.16 -10.62 12.15
N THR A 170 5.07 -9.91 11.04
CA THR A 170 4.72 -10.47 9.73
C THR A 170 5.62 -9.89 8.66
N GLU A 171 5.67 -10.59 7.54
CA GLU A 171 6.34 -10.13 6.33
C GLU A 171 5.49 -10.49 5.12
N TYR A 172 5.56 -9.65 4.09
CA TYR A 172 4.95 -9.92 2.81
C TYR A 172 5.82 -9.40 1.67
N THR A 173 5.61 -9.96 0.49
CA THR A 173 6.18 -9.47 -0.76
C THR A 173 5.09 -9.07 -1.72
N GLU A 174 5.42 -8.22 -2.66
CA GLU A 174 4.51 -7.78 -3.72
C GLU A 174 5.29 -7.56 -5.00
N VAL A 175 4.70 -7.99 -6.10
CA VAL A 175 4.98 -7.48 -7.43
C VAL A 175 3.69 -6.90 -8.00
N SER A 176 3.79 -5.74 -8.65
CA SER A 176 2.69 -5.19 -9.43
C SER A 176 3.18 -4.61 -10.75
N LEU A 177 2.41 -4.88 -11.81
CA LEU A 177 2.60 -4.34 -13.14
C LEU A 177 1.33 -3.59 -13.53
N SER A 178 1.49 -2.33 -13.95
CA SER A 178 0.42 -1.59 -14.61
C SER A 178 0.95 -0.94 -15.88
N LEU A 179 0.09 -0.81 -16.89
CA LEU A 179 0.44 -0.17 -18.14
C LEU A 179 -0.76 0.55 -18.76
N ILE A 180 -0.44 1.60 -19.51
CA ILE A 180 -1.35 2.32 -20.37
C ILE A 180 -0.77 2.29 -21.78
N LEU A 181 -1.58 1.80 -22.73
CA LEU A 181 -1.29 1.84 -24.15
C LEU A 181 -2.10 2.96 -24.79
N THR A 182 -1.43 3.86 -25.50
CA THR A 182 -2.08 4.92 -26.26
C THR A 182 -1.85 4.74 -27.75
N GLY A 183 -2.80 5.19 -28.56
CA GLY A 183 -2.71 5.20 -30.01
C GLY A 183 -3.43 6.42 -30.60
N ASP A 184 -3.57 6.42 -31.92
CA ASP A 184 -4.29 7.48 -32.63
C ASP A 184 -5.79 7.52 -32.27
N ASN A 185 -6.46 8.62 -32.60
CA ASN A 185 -7.92 8.78 -32.49
C ASN A 185 -8.47 8.52 -31.07
N GLY A 186 -7.72 8.89 -30.03
CA GLY A 186 -8.17 8.80 -28.64
C GLY A 186 -8.09 7.40 -28.03
N VAL A 187 -7.40 6.45 -28.69
CA VAL A 187 -7.19 5.11 -28.13
C VAL A 187 -6.34 5.21 -26.86
N SER A 188 -6.87 4.69 -25.76
CA SER A 188 -6.21 4.58 -24.47
C SER A 188 -6.72 3.36 -23.73
N ALA A 189 -5.86 2.38 -23.50
CA ALA A 189 -6.20 1.12 -22.86
C ALA A 189 -5.31 0.87 -21.64
N TYR A 190 -5.94 0.56 -20.51
CA TYR A 190 -5.27 0.20 -19.27
C TYR A 190 -5.34 -1.30 -19.03
N ALA A 191 -4.30 -1.84 -18.39
CA ALA A 191 -4.34 -3.16 -17.77
C ALA A 191 -3.35 -3.20 -16.60
N SER A 192 -3.64 -4.04 -15.61
CA SER A 192 -2.74 -4.25 -14.48
C SER A 192 -2.93 -5.61 -13.84
N ASP A 193 -1.86 -6.13 -13.24
CA ASP A 193 -1.88 -7.34 -12.44
C ASP A 193 -0.89 -7.22 -11.26
N ALA A 194 -1.19 -7.92 -10.17
CA ALA A 194 -0.39 -7.90 -8.96
C ALA A 194 -0.44 -9.25 -8.22
N SER A 195 0.63 -9.58 -7.53
CA SER A 195 0.77 -10.85 -6.81
C SER A 195 1.83 -10.74 -5.71
N GLU A 196 1.73 -11.56 -4.66
CA GLU A 196 2.80 -11.66 -3.68
C GLU A 196 4.01 -12.46 -4.20
N ASN A 197 3.80 -13.30 -5.22
CA ASN A 197 4.82 -14.12 -5.87
C ASN A 197 5.00 -13.72 -7.33
N ILE A 198 6.23 -13.36 -7.72
CA ILE A 198 6.61 -13.04 -9.09
C ILE A 198 6.25 -14.14 -10.10
N GLU A 199 6.27 -15.41 -9.71
CA GLU A 199 5.95 -16.51 -10.62
C GLU A 199 4.48 -16.57 -11.02
N PHE A 200 3.59 -15.87 -10.30
CA PHE A 200 2.17 -15.79 -10.66
C PHE A 200 1.82 -14.54 -11.45
N LEU A 201 2.76 -13.59 -11.62
CA LEU A 201 2.56 -12.45 -12.52
C LEU A 201 2.85 -12.89 -13.95
N ASP A 202 1.92 -12.64 -14.87
CA ASP A 202 2.10 -12.86 -16.31
C ASP A 202 2.07 -11.53 -17.08
N PRO A 203 3.23 -10.88 -17.26
CA PRO A 203 3.31 -9.62 -18.00
C PRO A 203 2.79 -9.72 -19.44
N GLY A 204 2.87 -10.91 -20.03
CA GLY A 204 2.35 -11.19 -21.37
C GLY A 204 0.84 -11.05 -21.42
N LYS A 205 0.12 -11.59 -20.42
CA LYS A 205 -1.33 -11.42 -20.32
C LYS A 205 -1.73 -9.96 -20.13
N VAL A 206 -1.03 -9.22 -19.27
CA VAL A 206 -1.34 -7.80 -19.01
C VAL A 206 -1.23 -6.96 -20.29
N VAL A 207 -0.13 -7.12 -21.05
CA VAL A 207 0.03 -6.36 -22.31
C VAL A 207 -0.97 -6.81 -23.37
N GLN A 208 -1.28 -8.11 -23.46
CA GLN A 208 -2.25 -8.63 -24.42
C GLN A 208 -3.67 -8.13 -24.13
N GLU A 209 -4.08 -8.06 -22.87
CA GLU A 209 -5.37 -7.48 -22.47
C GLU A 209 -5.49 -6.02 -22.93
N ALA A 210 -4.47 -5.19 -22.66
CA ALA A 210 -4.47 -3.81 -23.09
C ALA A 210 -4.45 -3.65 -24.61
N ILE A 211 -3.70 -4.49 -25.34
CA ILE A 211 -3.69 -4.49 -26.82
C ILE A 211 -5.09 -4.82 -27.34
N GLN A 212 -5.74 -5.86 -26.83
CA GLN A 212 -7.09 -6.23 -27.25
C GLN A 212 -8.11 -5.11 -26.99
N ASN A 213 -8.00 -4.44 -25.84
CA ASN A 213 -8.85 -3.29 -25.53
C ASN A 213 -8.58 -2.11 -26.47
N ALA A 214 -7.30 -1.81 -26.76
CA ALA A 214 -6.94 -0.78 -27.73
C ALA A 214 -7.44 -1.09 -29.15
N GLU A 215 -7.37 -2.34 -29.59
CA GLU A 215 -7.91 -2.78 -30.88
C GLU A 215 -9.43 -2.62 -30.96
N ARG A 216 -10.16 -2.96 -29.89
CA ARG A 216 -11.61 -2.72 -29.81
C ARG A 216 -11.95 -1.24 -29.94
N GLN A 217 -11.18 -0.36 -29.30
CA GLN A 217 -11.35 1.09 -29.42
C GLN A 217 -11.00 1.59 -30.83
N LYS A 218 -9.99 1.02 -31.50
CA LYS A 218 -9.70 1.34 -32.92
C LYS A 218 -10.87 0.96 -33.83
N LEU A 219 -11.50 -0.20 -33.59
CA LEU A 219 -12.67 -0.67 -34.35
C LEU A 219 -13.95 0.12 -34.03
N ARG A 220 -14.07 0.61 -32.80
CA ARG A 220 -15.20 1.40 -32.30
C ARG A 220 -14.67 2.64 -31.57
N PRO A 221 -14.30 3.68 -32.32
CA PRO A 221 -13.77 4.90 -31.72
C PRO A 221 -14.76 5.50 -30.72
N PRO A 222 -14.27 6.09 -29.61
CA PRO A 222 -15.11 6.83 -28.69
C PRO A 222 -15.91 7.90 -29.46
N VAL A 223 -17.21 7.98 -29.17
CA VAL A 223 -18.10 8.99 -29.72
C VAL A 223 -18.53 9.93 -28.61
N GLU A 224 -18.55 11.22 -28.91
CA GLU A 224 -19.13 12.20 -28.02
C GLU A 224 -20.65 12.03 -28.05
N LEU A 225 -21.25 11.84 -26.88
CA LEU A 225 -22.70 11.78 -26.73
C LEU A 225 -23.21 13.19 -26.46
N ASP A 226 -24.21 13.62 -27.24
CA ASP A 226 -24.91 14.88 -26.99
C ASP A 226 -25.94 14.68 -25.88
N PHE A 227 -25.68 15.30 -24.72
CA PHE A 227 -26.57 15.27 -23.56
C PHE A 227 -27.54 16.45 -23.51
N SER A 228 -27.53 17.33 -24.52
CA SER A 228 -28.41 18.50 -24.57
C SER A 228 -29.81 18.08 -25.07
N GLY A 229 -30.75 17.86 -24.15
CA GLY A 229 -32.18 17.92 -24.49
C GLY A 229 -33.09 16.74 -24.17
N LYS A 230 -32.76 15.90 -23.17
CA LYS A 230 -33.72 15.11 -22.37
C LYS A 230 -32.97 14.36 -21.27
N GLU A 231 -33.65 14.08 -20.15
CA GLU A 231 -33.17 13.10 -19.18
C GLU A 231 -32.95 11.77 -19.91
N THR A 232 -31.69 11.41 -20.09
CA THR A 232 -31.30 10.20 -20.81
C THR A 232 -30.77 9.22 -19.79
N PHE A 233 -31.41 8.06 -19.69
CA PHE A 233 -31.01 6.97 -18.83
C PHE A 233 -30.24 5.96 -19.65
N PHE A 234 -29.05 5.59 -19.18
CA PHE A 234 -28.22 4.55 -19.76
C PHE A 234 -27.97 3.48 -18.72
N ASP A 235 -28.11 2.23 -19.13
CA ASP A 235 -27.54 1.13 -18.37
C ASP A 235 -26.02 1.21 -18.53
N VAL A 236 -25.32 1.42 -17.41
CA VAL A 236 -23.87 1.53 -17.37
C VAL A 236 -23.28 0.18 -17.01
N ILE A 237 -22.41 -0.34 -17.87
CA ILE A 237 -21.62 -1.54 -17.59
C ILE A 237 -20.22 -1.10 -17.21
N LEU A 238 -19.85 -1.30 -15.95
CA LEU A 238 -18.53 -0.98 -15.44
C LEU A 238 -17.60 -2.19 -15.58
N GLU A 239 -16.40 -1.96 -16.11
CA GLU A 239 -15.35 -2.97 -16.12
C GLU A 239 -14.77 -3.19 -14.71
N PRO A 240 -14.11 -4.33 -14.45
CA PRO A 240 -13.57 -4.64 -13.13
C PRO A 240 -12.67 -3.55 -12.53
N TYR A 241 -11.84 -2.88 -13.34
CA TYR A 241 -10.98 -1.79 -12.86
C TYR A 241 -11.79 -0.59 -12.36
N ALA A 242 -12.86 -0.21 -13.07
CA ALA A 242 -13.74 0.87 -12.64
C ALA A 242 -14.49 0.50 -11.34
N VAL A 243 -14.92 -0.75 -11.20
CA VAL A 243 -15.57 -1.21 -9.96
C VAL A 243 -14.58 -1.24 -8.79
N ALA A 244 -13.32 -1.64 -9.02
CA ALA A 244 -12.28 -1.65 -7.99
C ALA A 244 -12.05 -0.24 -7.41
N GLU A 245 -11.92 0.78 -8.27
CA GLU A 245 -11.80 2.18 -7.87
C GLU A 245 -13.01 2.64 -7.03
N TRP A 246 -14.22 2.27 -7.44
CA TRP A 246 -15.43 2.60 -6.68
C TRP A 246 -15.43 1.96 -5.29
N ILE A 247 -15.01 0.71 -5.18
CA ILE A 247 -14.91 0.01 -3.88
C ILE A 247 -13.87 0.71 -2.99
N GLU A 248 -12.74 1.14 -3.55
CA GLU A 248 -11.71 1.88 -2.81
C GLU A 248 -12.25 3.20 -2.24
N ILE A 249 -12.99 3.97 -3.04
CA ILE A 249 -13.63 5.21 -2.60
C ILE A 249 -14.68 4.93 -1.51
N LEU A 250 -15.49 3.88 -1.68
CA LEU A 250 -16.50 3.49 -0.68
C LEU A 250 -15.84 3.06 0.64
N ALA A 251 -14.74 2.30 0.59
CA ALA A 251 -14.01 1.88 1.77
C ALA A 251 -13.32 3.05 2.50
N SER A 252 -12.73 3.98 1.75
CA SER A 252 -11.96 5.09 2.31
C SER A 252 -12.84 6.22 2.87
N ILE A 253 -13.98 6.51 2.23
CA ILE A 253 -14.88 7.62 2.60
C ILE A 253 -16.14 7.12 3.28
N GLY A 254 -16.80 6.12 2.68
CA GLY A 254 -18.09 5.62 3.16
C GLY A 254 -17.98 4.83 4.46
N PHE A 255 -17.16 3.77 4.45
CA PHE A 255 -17.03 2.82 5.56
C PHE A 255 -15.94 3.19 6.56
N ASN A 256 -15.50 4.44 6.55
CA ASN A 256 -14.51 4.95 7.48
C ASN A 256 -15.18 5.33 8.81
N GLY A 257 -14.78 4.67 9.90
CA GLY A 257 -15.37 4.89 11.22
C GLY A 257 -15.20 6.31 11.75
N LEU A 258 -14.07 6.96 11.48
CA LEU A 258 -13.83 8.35 11.90
C LEU A 258 -14.76 9.31 11.17
N LEU A 259 -14.80 9.21 9.83
CA LEU A 259 -15.66 10.06 9.02
C LEU A 259 -17.15 9.83 9.32
N PHE A 260 -17.53 8.60 9.70
CA PHE A 260 -18.89 8.32 10.14
C PHE A 260 -19.26 9.07 11.42
N GLU A 261 -18.41 9.00 12.45
CA GLU A 261 -18.60 9.69 13.74
C GLU A 261 -18.59 11.22 13.57
N GLU A 262 -17.74 11.76 12.69
CA GLU A 262 -17.65 13.20 12.42
C GLU A 262 -18.78 13.72 11.49
N GLY A 263 -19.61 12.84 10.95
CA GLY A 263 -20.71 13.21 10.05
C GLY A 263 -20.28 13.50 8.60
N GLU A 264 -19.04 13.16 8.24
CA GLU A 264 -18.47 13.37 6.91
C GLU A 264 -18.70 12.17 5.96
N SER A 265 -19.11 11.02 6.48
CA SER A 265 -19.53 9.87 5.66
C SER A 265 -20.94 10.07 5.10
N PHE A 266 -21.17 9.61 3.86
CA PHE A 266 -22.52 9.58 3.27
C PHE A 266 -23.46 8.56 3.96
N LEU A 267 -22.95 7.76 4.90
CA LEU A 267 -23.73 6.84 5.74
C LEU A 267 -24.11 7.45 7.08
N SER A 268 -23.51 8.57 7.49
CA SER A 268 -23.80 9.20 8.78
C SER A 268 -25.29 9.56 8.89
N GLY A 269 -25.91 9.17 9.99
CA GLY A 269 -27.34 9.44 10.26
C GLY A 269 -28.35 8.66 9.42
N LYS A 270 -27.91 7.66 8.64
CA LYS A 270 -28.79 6.69 7.95
C LYS A 270 -28.93 5.41 8.74
#